data_AF-A0A497KLU5-F1
#
_entry.id   AF-A0A497KLU5-F1
#
_cell.length_a   1.000
_cell.length_b   1.000
_cell.length_c   1.000
_cell.angle_alpha   90.00
_cell.angle_beta   90.00
_cell.angle_gamma   90.00
#
_symmetry.space_group_name_H-M   'P 1'
#
loop_
_entity.id
_entity.type
_entity.pdbx_description
1 polymer ?
#
loop_
_entity_poly.entity_id
_entity_poly.type
_entity_poly.pdbx_seq_one_letter_code
_entity_poly.pdbx_strand_id
1 'polypeptide(L)'
;MKRILDEEKERFRAVREAFGIGDIDFRRAYVRAYADAPPFEVEYPAGLDVLEVAERLLPVCNDATGLPFILDLIDHDIGVEEGLMRRMSRRFTHAL
;
A
#
# COMPACT_ATOMS: atom_id res chain seq x y z
N MET A 1 18.64 -1.28 -13.70
CA MET A 1 17.86 -1.87 -12.60
C MET A 1 18.39 -1.51 -11.22
N LYS A 2 19.68 -1.74 -10.89
CA LYS A 2 20.27 -1.32 -9.59
C LYS A 2 20.08 0.17 -9.27
N ARG A 3 20.42 1.05 -10.21
CA ARG A 3 20.34 2.51 -10.03
C ARG A 3 18.94 3.05 -9.69
N ILE A 4 17.90 2.48 -10.30
CA ILE A 4 16.50 2.87 -10.07
C ILE A 4 16.08 2.48 -8.65
N LEU A 5 16.44 1.27 -8.21
CA LEU A 5 16.15 0.79 -6.86
C LEU A 5 16.86 1.61 -5.79
N ASP A 6 18.07 2.11 -6.07
CA ASP A 6 18.84 2.95 -5.15
C ASP A 6 18.24 4.37 -5.04
N GLU A 7 17.79 4.95 -6.16
CA GLU A 7 17.09 6.25 -6.18
C GLU A 7 15.73 6.20 -5.46
N GLU A 8 14.98 5.11 -5.62
CA GLU A 8 13.72 4.90 -4.91
C GLU A 8 13.96 4.72 -3.40
N LYS A 9 15.00 3.99 -3.00
CA LYS A 9 15.38 3.85 -1.59
C LYS A 9 15.71 5.19 -0.93
N GLU A 10 16.45 6.05 -1.62
CA GLU A 10 16.76 7.40 -1.10
C GLU A 10 15.51 8.26 -0.98
N ARG A 11 14.59 8.20 -1.96
CA ARG A 11 13.28 8.87 -1.86
C ARG A 11 12.47 8.37 -0.67
N PHE A 12 12.40 7.06 -0.47
CA PHE A 12 11.69 6.47 0.67
C PHE A 12 12.34 6.86 2.00
N ARG A 13 13.68 6.92 2.07
CA ARG A 13 14.39 7.41 3.27
C ARG A 13 14.04 8.87 3.56
N ALA A 14 14.11 9.75 2.56
CA ALA A 14 13.78 11.16 2.73
C ALA A 14 12.33 11.38 3.20
N VAL A 15 11.39 10.60 2.67
CA VAL A 15 9.99 10.60 3.13
C VAL A 15 9.92 10.15 4.59
N ARG A 16 10.56 9.04 4.95
CA ARG A 16 10.58 8.54 6.34
C ARG A 16 11.17 9.55 7.32
N GLU A 17 12.26 10.22 6.95
CA GLU A 17 12.85 11.30 7.76
C GLU A 17 11.89 12.49 7.90
N ALA A 18 11.23 12.92 6.82
CA ALA A 18 10.28 14.04 6.85
C ALA A 18 9.07 13.77 7.77
N PHE A 19 8.65 12.51 7.90
CA PHE A 19 7.59 12.09 8.82
C PHE A 19 8.10 11.73 10.23
N GLY A 20 9.39 11.90 10.51
CA GLY A 20 9.99 11.60 11.82
C GLY A 20 10.09 10.11 12.14
N ILE A 21 10.03 9.25 11.12
CA ILE A 21 10.05 7.78 11.24
C ILE A 21 11.34 7.16 10.66
N GLY A 22 12.37 7.97 10.42
CA GLY A 22 13.63 7.54 9.79
C GLY A 22 14.36 6.43 10.56
N ASP A 23 14.33 6.49 11.89
CA ASP A 23 15.02 5.55 12.79
C ASP A 23 14.12 4.41 13.30
N ILE A 24 12.88 4.31 12.80
CA ILE A 24 11.96 3.25 13.22
C ILE A 24 12.36 1.94 12.54
N ASP A 25 12.61 0.91 13.35
CA ASP A 25 12.73 -0.46 12.86
C ASP A 25 11.33 -0.94 12.43
N PHE A 26 11.20 -1.36 11.17
CA PHE A 26 9.94 -1.82 10.60
C PHE A 26 9.99 -3.33 10.40
N ARG A 27 8.89 -3.99 10.75
CA ARG A 27 8.65 -5.42 10.52
C ARG A 27 7.48 -5.58 9.56
N ARG A 28 7.36 -6.79 9.02
CA ARG A 28 6.28 -7.16 8.11
C ARG A 28 5.52 -8.35 8.62
N ALA A 29 4.21 -8.34 8.39
CA ALA A 29 3.32 -9.46 8.65
C ALA A 29 2.38 -9.64 7.47
N TYR A 30 1.94 -10.87 7.28
CA TYR A 30 0.88 -11.20 6.33
C TYR A 30 -0.39 -11.47 7.11
N VAL A 31 -1.42 -10.67 6.84
CA VAL A 31 -2.72 -10.74 7.51
C VAL A 31 -3.74 -11.29 6.53
N ARG A 32 -4.61 -12.18 7.01
CA ARG A 32 -5.74 -12.72 6.23
C ARG A 32 -7.01 -12.49 7.03
N ALA A 33 -7.93 -11.70 6.47
CA ALA A 33 -9.17 -11.36 7.17
C ALA A 33 -10.22 -12.46 7.15
N TYR A 34 -10.37 -13.14 6.01
CA TYR A 34 -11.32 -14.23 5.81
C TYR A 34 -10.60 -15.44 5.21
N ALA A 35 -11.06 -16.65 5.51
CA ALA A 35 -10.39 -17.88 5.09
C ALA A 35 -10.25 -18.01 3.56
N ASP A 36 -11.21 -17.46 2.83
CA ASP A 36 -11.35 -17.47 1.37
C ASP A 36 -10.81 -16.19 0.70
N ALA A 37 -10.48 -15.15 1.46
CA ALA A 37 -9.89 -13.92 0.93
C ALA A 37 -8.36 -14.01 0.80
N PRO A 38 -7.73 -13.32 -0.17
CA PRO A 38 -6.27 -13.26 -0.28
C PRO A 38 -5.64 -12.56 0.94
N PRO A 39 -4.43 -12.95 1.37
CA PRO A 39 -3.71 -12.25 2.42
C PRO A 39 -3.11 -10.94 1.90
N PHE A 40 -2.91 -9.97 2.78
CA PHE A 40 -2.23 -8.71 2.48
C PHE A 40 -1.01 -8.50 3.39
N GLU A 41 -0.01 -7.79 2.88
CA GLU A 41 1.21 -7.43 3.62
C GLU A 41 0.99 -6.13 4.39
N VAL A 42 1.41 -6.12 5.66
CA VAL A 42 1.42 -4.92 6.51
C VAL A 42 2.84 -4.68 6.98
N GLU A 43 3.34 -3.47 6.77
CA GLU A 43 4.58 -2.98 7.36
C GLU A 43 4.26 -2.14 8.61
N TYR A 44 4.91 -2.44 9.74
CA TYR A 44 4.59 -1.84 11.04
C TYR A 44 5.85 -1.64 11.90
N PRO A 45 5.87 -0.66 12.84
CA PRO A 45 6.99 -0.46 13.76
C PRO A 45 7.24 -1.68 14.64
N ALA A 46 8.50 -2.07 14.85
CA ALA A 46 8.88 -3.27 15.61
C ALA A 46 8.41 -3.27 17.07
N GLY A 47 8.14 -2.09 17.64
CA GLY A 47 7.59 -1.93 18.99
C GLY A 47 6.06 -1.99 19.08
N LEU A 48 5.36 -2.11 17.94
CA LEU A 48 3.91 -2.22 17.89
C LEU A 48 3.48 -3.67 18.06
N ASP A 49 2.47 -3.93 18.90
CA ASP A 49 1.81 -5.23 18.96
C ASP A 49 0.91 -5.41 17.73
N VAL A 50 1.42 -6.15 16.74
CA VAL A 50 0.71 -6.38 15.48
C VAL A 50 -0.55 -7.24 15.67
N LEU A 51 -0.58 -8.10 16.70
CA LEU A 51 -1.75 -8.95 16.96
C LEU A 51 -2.90 -8.12 17.52
N GLU A 52 -2.62 -7.24 18.49
CA GLU A 52 -3.63 -6.30 19.03
C GLU A 52 -4.22 -5.42 17.92
N VAL A 53 -3.37 -4.91 17.02
CA VAL A 53 -3.82 -4.07 15.90
C VAL A 53 -4.62 -4.88 14.89
N ALA A 54 -4.19 -6.10 14.56
CA ALA A 54 -4.91 -6.99 13.67
C ALA A 54 -6.31 -7.30 14.23
N GLU A 55 -6.44 -7.64 15.51
CA GLU A 55 -7.73 -7.90 16.15
C GLU A 55 -8.73 -6.74 16.02
N ARG A 56 -8.25 -5.49 16.04
CA ARG A 56 -9.07 -4.30 15.82
C ARG A 56 -9.36 -4.01 14.34
N LEU A 57 -8.45 -4.39 13.45
CA LEU A 57 -8.54 -4.15 12.01
C LEU A 57 -9.46 -5.16 11.32
N LEU A 58 -9.37 -6.45 11.70
CA LEU A 58 -10.12 -7.53 11.05
C LEU A 58 -11.64 -7.32 10.98
N PRO A 59 -12.32 -6.77 12.02
CA PRO A 59 -13.76 -6.52 11.96
C PRO A 59 -14.18 -5.42 10.97
N VAL A 60 -13.26 -4.57 10.53
CA VAL A 60 -13.52 -3.49 9.56
C VAL A 60 -12.97 -3.82 8.17
N CYS A 61 -12.60 -5.08 7.94
CA CYS A 61 -12.30 -5.56 6.60
C CYS A 61 -13.58 -5.80 5.80
N ASN A 62 -13.47 -5.60 4.50
CA ASN A 62 -14.49 -5.90 3.50
C ASN A 62 -14.43 -7.39 3.16
N ASP A 63 -15.58 -8.06 3.19
CA ASP A 63 -15.70 -9.48 2.87
C ASP A 63 -15.40 -9.78 1.40
N ALA A 64 -15.67 -8.84 0.49
CA ALA A 64 -15.43 -9.01 -0.94
C ALA A 64 -13.95 -8.95 -1.33
N THR A 65 -13.14 -8.11 -0.66
CA THR A 65 -11.72 -7.87 -1.01
C THR A 65 -10.75 -8.48 -0.01
N GLY A 66 -11.18 -8.69 1.23
CA GLY A 66 -10.33 -9.06 2.37
C GLY A 66 -9.49 -7.91 2.93
N LEU A 67 -9.61 -6.70 2.37
CA LEU A 67 -8.88 -5.51 2.79
C LEU A 67 -9.71 -4.66 3.75
N PRO A 68 -9.08 -3.81 4.58
CA PRO A 68 -9.80 -2.79 5.34
C PRO A 68 -10.68 -1.91 4.45
N PHE A 69 -11.97 -1.74 4.80
CA PHE A 69 -12.95 -0.96 4.01
C PHE A 69 -12.46 0.43 3.60
N ILE A 70 -11.67 1.09 4.45
CA ILE A 70 -11.11 2.41 4.19
C ILE A 70 -10.17 2.40 2.97
N LEU A 71 -9.38 1.33 2.79
CA LEU A 71 -8.47 1.22 1.65
C LEU A 71 -9.26 1.09 0.33
N ASP A 72 -10.33 0.29 0.32
CA ASP A 72 -11.19 0.15 -0.85
C ASP A 72 -11.84 1.49 -1.24
N LEU A 73 -12.26 2.29 -0.26
CA LEU A 73 -12.84 3.63 -0.52
C LEU A 73 -11.81 4.59 -1.12
N ILE A 74 -10.58 4.59 -0.60
CA ILE A 74 -9.50 5.44 -1.11
C ILE A 74 -9.11 5.02 -2.53
N ASP A 75 -8.99 3.72 -2.78
CA ASP A 75 -8.66 3.20 -4.11
C ASP A 75 -9.73 3.58 -5.14
N HIS A 76 -11.01 3.51 -4.75
CA HIS A 76 -12.10 3.96 -5.60
C HIS A 76 -12.07 5.48 -5.86
N ASP A 77 -11.77 6.30 -4.85
CA ASP A 77 -11.80 7.77 -4.97
C ASP A 77 -10.59 8.35 -5.72
N ILE A 78 -9.40 7.76 -5.53
CA ILE A 78 -8.15 8.19 -6.19
C ILE A 78 -7.94 7.44 -7.51
N GLY A 79 -8.70 6.36 -7.73
CA GLY A 79 -8.68 5.56 -8.94
C GLY A 79 -8.86 6.41 -10.20
N VAL A 80 -7.86 6.38 -11.07
CA VAL A 80 -7.94 7.10 -12.34
C VAL A 80 -8.90 6.36 -13.26
N GLU A 81 -9.95 7.04 -13.74
CA GLU A 81 -10.90 6.47 -14.69
C GLU A 81 -10.19 5.80 -15.87
N GLU A 82 -10.60 4.57 -16.19
CA GLU A 82 -10.02 3.75 -17.26
C GLU A 82 -10.01 4.49 -18.62
N GLY A 83 -11.03 5.31 -18.87
CA GLY A 83 -11.10 6.18 -20.06
C GLY A 83 -10.00 7.24 -20.12
N LEU A 84 -9.54 7.75 -18.98
CA LEU A 84 -8.43 8.69 -18.90
C LEU A 84 -7.08 7.97 -19.09
N MET A 85 -6.91 6.79 -18.48
CA MET A 85 -5.73 5.94 -18.70
C MET A 85 -5.56 5.57 -20.17
N ARG A 86 -6.65 5.18 -20.85
CA ARG A 86 -6.64 4.80 -22.27
C ARG A 86 -6.37 5.98 -23.21
N ARG A 87 -6.72 7.22 -22.81
CA ARG A 87 -6.38 8.45 -23.55
C ARG A 87 -4.91 8.84 -23.37
N MET A 88 -4.37 8.70 -22.16
CA MET A 88 -2.94 8.90 -21.89
C MET A 88 -2.08 7.93 -22.71
N SER A 89 -2.38 6.63 -22.70
CA SER A 89 -1.58 5.64 -23.43
C SER A 89 -1.55 5.87 -24.95
N ARG A 90 -2.69 6.27 -25.54
CA ARG A 90 -2.78 6.62 -26.97
C ARG A 90 -1.99 7.88 -27.34
N ARG A 91 -1.83 8.84 -26.43
CA ARG A 91 -1.01 10.03 -26.68
C ARG A 91 0.48 9.71 -26.75
N PHE A 92 0.96 8.75 -25.96
CA PHE A 92 2.37 8.31 -26.02
C PHE A 92 2.68 7.48 -27.27
N THR A 93 1.69 6.79 -27.86
CA THR A 93 1.90 6.00 -29.09
C THR A 93 1.98 6.83 -30.37
N HIS A 94 1.50 8.08 -30.35
CA HIS A 94 1.58 9.01 -31.49
C HIS A 94 2.70 10.06 -31.36
N ALA A 95 3.50 9.98 -30.29
CA ALA A 95 4.65 10.87 -30.04
C ALA A 95 6.01 10.18 -30.31
N LEU A 96 6.00 8.96 -30.84
CA LEU A 96 7.17 8.21 -31.32
C LEU A 96 7.10 8.03 -32.83
#